data_AF-A0AAV6WKL7-F1
#
_entry.id   AF-A0AAV6WKL7-F1
#
_cell.length_a   1.000
_cell.length_b   1.000
_cell.length_c   1.000
_cell.angle_alpha   90.00
_cell.angle_beta   90.00
_cell.angle_gamma   90.00
#
_symmetry.space_group_name_H-M   'P 1'
#
loop_
_entity.id
_entity.type
_entity.pdbx_description
1 polymer ?
#
loop_
_entity_poly.entity_id
_entity_poly.type
_entity_poly.pdbx_seq_one_letter_code
_entity_poly.pdbx_strand_id
1 'polypeptide(L)'
;MSQSTETPPFATVYSQNSISAVSDHPDLVDNFALSSTTKPGRPRPGSKLVFACTVPVADSKIYRGLARGSAGLAALGRFNYSIPAQVSRSFSTPLIFSLCLPSSSEASGLALFNSPRIDLSKSLIYTPLITAPIGSDTQVYIVSQSPEYYIGLTAIKVNGKSIPLNRSLLAITELGHGGVKISTSRAYSVLHTSVFNALRDAFVKESSKLNLTLIEPLEPFKVCYVAEKMEITRGGPAVPIIDLVLQSERLFWRIYRSNSMVRVRIGNVDAWCLGFVDGGDDPRTSIIIGGHQFEDNLLEFDFIGKLIYYYY
;
A
#
# COMPACT_ATOMS: atom_id res chain seq x y z
N MET A 1 32.76 40.24 20.42
CA MET A 1 32.61 38.91 19.80
C MET A 1 32.05 37.96 20.84
N SER A 2 30.74 37.73 20.83
CA SER A 2 30.11 36.61 21.55
C SER A 2 29.19 35.93 20.54
N GLN A 3 29.61 34.78 20.02
CA GLN A 3 28.76 33.93 19.20
C GLN A 3 27.71 33.31 20.13
N SER A 4 26.46 33.72 19.95
CA SER A 4 25.29 33.00 20.45
C SER A 4 25.21 31.66 19.73
N THR A 5 25.38 30.57 20.47
CA THR A 5 25.00 29.24 20.02
C THR A 5 23.47 29.17 19.99
N GLU A 6 22.87 29.49 18.84
CA GLU A 6 21.48 29.14 18.56
C GLU A 6 21.36 27.61 18.55
N THR A 7 20.60 27.07 19.50
CA THR A 7 20.06 25.72 19.42
C THR A 7 19.15 25.61 18.19
N PRO A 8 19.29 24.58 17.34
CA PRO A 8 18.43 24.43 16.18
C PRO A 8 16.97 24.24 16.61
N PRO A 9 15.99 24.73 15.83
CA PRO A 9 14.58 24.59 16.18
C PRO A 9 14.23 23.10 16.27
N PHE A 10 13.53 22.71 17.35
CA PHE A 10 12.94 21.39 17.46
C PHE A 10 12.06 21.14 16.23
N ALA A 11 12.35 20.09 15.47
CA ALA A 11 11.49 19.67 14.36
C ALA A 11 10.19 19.10 14.95
N THR A 12 9.10 19.87 14.90
CA THR A 12 7.76 19.44 15.30
C THR A 12 7.34 18.24 14.44
N VAL A 13 6.94 17.13 15.07
CA VAL A 13 6.38 15.97 14.36
C VAL A 13 4.87 16.18 14.21
N TYR A 14 4.40 16.22 12.96
CA TYR A 14 2.97 16.31 12.68
C TYR A 14 2.38 14.91 12.60
N SER A 15 1.37 14.62 13.44
CA SER A 15 0.58 13.40 13.29
C SER A 15 -0.40 13.59 12.14
N GLN A 16 -0.55 12.58 11.28
CA GLN A 16 -1.52 12.63 10.20
C GLN A 16 -2.18 11.26 9.98
N ASN A 17 -3.50 11.25 9.88
CA ASN A 17 -4.27 10.10 9.45
C ASN A 17 -4.46 10.13 7.92
N SER A 18 -3.78 9.23 7.21
CA SER A 18 -3.88 9.08 5.75
C SER A 18 -5.19 8.45 5.25
N ILE A 19 -6.00 7.85 6.13
CA ILE A 19 -7.33 7.30 5.79
C ILE A 19 -8.37 8.43 5.75
N SER A 20 -8.32 9.36 6.71
CA SER A 20 -9.28 10.48 6.82
C SER A 20 -8.74 11.85 6.40
N ALA A 21 -7.44 11.94 6.09
CA ALA A 21 -6.71 13.17 5.76
C ALA A 21 -6.76 14.26 6.85
N VAL A 22 -6.56 13.89 8.12
CA VAL A 22 -6.62 14.79 9.30
C VAL A 22 -5.27 14.87 10.01
N SER A 23 -4.86 16.06 10.51
CA SER A 23 -3.62 16.28 11.28
C SER A 23 -3.84 16.79 12.72
N ASP A 24 -2.91 16.49 13.65
CA ASP A 24 -2.94 16.90 15.07
C ASP A 24 -1.53 17.03 15.74
N HIS A 25 -1.42 17.66 16.93
CA HIS A 25 -0.19 17.96 17.70
C HIS A 25 -0.38 17.52 19.18
N PRO A 26 0.53 16.80 19.88
CA PRO A 26 1.93 17.13 20.22
C PRO A 26 2.91 15.90 20.23
N ASP A 27 4.18 16.07 20.63
CA ASP A 27 5.19 14.98 20.65
C ASP A 27 5.33 14.28 22.02
N LEU A 28 5.53 12.95 22.03
CA LEU A 28 5.83 12.12 23.22
C LEU A 28 6.95 11.11 22.91
N VAL A 29 7.75 10.76 23.92
CA VAL A 29 8.74 9.66 23.83
C VAL A 29 8.33 8.54 24.77
N ASP A 30 8.22 7.31 24.28
CA ASP A 30 7.91 6.14 25.09
C ASP A 30 8.80 4.94 24.77
N ASN A 31 8.90 3.99 25.70
CA ASN A 31 9.63 2.75 25.52
C ASN A 31 8.72 1.73 24.82
N PHE A 32 9.10 1.35 23.60
CA PHE A 32 8.43 0.28 22.88
C PHE A 32 9.25 -1.01 22.93
N ALA A 33 8.57 -2.14 23.01
CA ALA A 33 9.21 -3.44 23.10
C ALA A 33 8.77 -4.32 21.92
N LEU A 34 9.71 -4.61 21.02
CA LEU A 34 9.49 -5.54 19.91
C LEU A 34 9.84 -6.97 20.32
N SER A 35 8.97 -7.92 19.97
CA SER A 35 9.30 -9.34 20.08
C SER A 35 10.36 -9.72 19.04
N SER A 36 11.40 -10.42 19.48
CA SER A 36 12.47 -10.90 18.62
C SER A 36 12.04 -12.21 17.95
N THR A 37 12.24 -12.36 16.64
CA THR A 37 11.99 -13.63 15.92
C THR A 37 12.81 -14.80 16.48
N THR A 38 13.98 -14.50 17.07
CA THR A 38 14.86 -15.49 17.71
C THR A 38 14.47 -15.84 19.16
N LYS A 39 13.61 -15.04 19.81
CA LYS A 39 13.09 -15.29 21.16
C LYS A 39 11.64 -14.77 21.26
N PRO A 40 10.66 -15.50 20.68
CA PRO A 40 9.25 -15.13 20.76
C PRO A 40 8.81 -14.95 22.23
N GLY A 41 8.06 -13.89 22.53
CA GLY A 41 7.52 -13.65 23.87
C GLY A 41 8.49 -13.04 24.90
N ARG A 42 9.75 -12.77 24.53
CA ARG A 42 10.68 -11.99 25.37
C ARG A 42 11.03 -10.69 24.64
N PRO A 43 10.27 -9.61 24.88
CA PRO A 43 10.57 -8.32 24.27
C PRO A 43 12.01 -7.93 24.62
N ARG A 44 12.82 -7.54 23.63
CA ARG A 44 14.13 -6.98 23.93
C ARG A 44 13.90 -5.58 24.51
N PRO A 45 14.44 -5.25 25.70
CA PRO A 45 14.41 -3.88 26.19
C PRO A 45 15.21 -3.00 25.22
N GLY A 46 14.67 -1.85 24.84
CA GLY A 46 15.48 -0.74 24.32
C GLY A 46 15.22 -0.37 22.87
N SER A 47 14.22 0.49 22.68
CA SER A 47 14.32 1.63 21.78
C SER A 47 13.35 2.68 22.29
N LYS A 48 13.85 3.85 22.68
CA LYS A 48 13.00 5.02 22.94
C LYS A 48 12.42 5.42 21.58
N LEU A 49 11.18 5.05 21.33
CA LEU A 49 10.48 5.45 20.12
C LEU A 49 9.78 6.78 20.40
N VAL A 50 9.98 7.72 19.48
CA VAL A 50 9.26 8.98 19.42
C VAL A 50 7.94 8.72 18.72
N PHE A 51 6.85 9.15 19.34
CA PHE A 51 5.51 9.11 18.77
C PHE A 51 4.87 10.48 18.90
N ALA A 52 3.90 10.77 18.04
CA ALA A 52 3.02 11.91 18.24
C ALA A 52 1.81 11.47 19.06
N CYS A 53 1.47 12.24 20.09
CA CYS A 53 0.20 12.13 20.78
C CYS A 53 -0.89 12.87 20.00
N THR A 54 -2.13 12.46 20.20
CA THR A 54 -3.30 13.11 19.62
C THR A 54 -4.24 13.46 20.75
N VAL A 55 -5.16 14.40 20.53
CA VAL A 55 -6.23 14.65 21.51
C VAL A 55 -7.06 13.36 21.74
N PRO A 56 -7.76 13.24 22.90
CA PRO A 56 -8.53 12.05 23.23
C PRO A 56 -9.53 11.64 22.14
N VAL A 57 -9.80 10.33 22.05
CA VAL A 57 -10.59 9.70 20.98
C VAL A 57 -11.96 10.35 20.76
N ALA A 58 -12.62 10.82 21.83
CA ALA A 58 -13.95 11.43 21.75
C ALA A 58 -13.99 12.72 20.91
N ASP A 59 -12.88 13.47 20.90
CA ASP A 59 -12.80 14.79 20.24
C ASP A 59 -11.88 14.76 19.00
N SER A 60 -11.11 13.68 18.82
CA SER A 60 -10.10 13.62 17.77
C SER A 60 -10.61 13.06 16.46
N LYS A 61 -10.57 13.90 15.43
CA LYS A 61 -10.86 13.51 14.05
C LYS A 61 -9.83 12.53 13.47
N ILE A 62 -8.67 12.38 14.10
CA ILE A 62 -7.59 11.49 13.62
C ILE A 62 -7.97 10.00 13.75
N TYR A 63 -8.99 9.65 14.53
CA TYR A 63 -9.48 8.26 14.63
C TYR A 63 -10.57 7.94 13.61
N ARG A 64 -11.05 8.92 12.85
CA ARG A 64 -12.10 8.69 11.85
C ARG A 64 -11.61 7.71 10.79
N GLY A 65 -12.40 6.66 10.55
CA GLY A 65 -12.11 5.63 9.56
C GLY A 65 -11.10 4.57 10.01
N LEU A 66 -10.58 4.63 11.24
CA LEU A 66 -9.73 3.58 11.80
C LEU A 66 -10.57 2.37 12.24
N ALA A 67 -9.94 1.20 12.29
CA ALA A 67 -10.57 -0.01 12.80
C ALA A 67 -10.96 0.17 14.27
N ARG A 68 -12.12 -0.39 14.66
CA ARG A 68 -12.63 -0.32 16.04
C ARG A 68 -11.58 -0.88 17.01
N GLY A 69 -11.31 -0.15 18.08
CA GLY A 69 -10.31 -0.53 19.08
C GLY A 69 -8.88 -0.08 18.77
N SER A 70 -8.63 0.55 17.62
CA SER A 70 -7.32 1.14 17.31
C SER A 70 -7.05 2.37 18.18
N ALA A 71 -5.85 2.44 18.77
CA ALA A 71 -5.38 3.58 19.56
C ALA A 71 -4.53 4.58 18.75
N GLY A 72 -4.38 4.39 17.44
CA GLY A 72 -3.60 5.28 16.56
C GLY A 72 -3.18 4.60 15.26
N LEU A 73 -2.11 5.13 14.65
CA LEU A 73 -1.54 4.65 13.40
C LEU A 73 -0.06 4.32 13.55
N ALA A 74 0.35 3.21 12.93
CA ALA A 74 1.75 2.80 12.82
C ALA A 74 2.30 3.27 11.48
N ALA A 75 3.07 4.37 11.48
CA ALA A 75 3.58 4.96 10.24
C ALA A 75 4.83 4.22 9.73
N LEU A 76 4.75 3.76 8.48
CA LEU A 76 5.81 3.01 7.79
C LEU A 76 6.50 3.79 6.68
N GLY A 77 6.21 5.09 6.53
CA GLY A 77 6.73 5.93 5.45
C GLY A 77 8.22 6.26 5.54
N ARG A 78 8.74 6.94 4.51
CA ARG A 78 10.15 7.34 4.36
C ARG A 78 10.51 8.63 5.10
N PHE A 79 10.42 8.62 6.43
CA PHE A 79 10.78 9.77 7.26
C PHE A 79 11.46 9.35 8.58
N ASN A 80 12.16 10.29 9.22
CA ASN A 80 13.07 10.02 10.33
C ASN A 80 12.43 9.45 11.61
N TYR A 81 11.11 9.56 11.75
CA TYR A 81 10.33 9.10 12.88
C TYR A 81 9.38 7.95 12.53
N SER A 82 9.51 7.33 11.35
CA SER A 82 8.75 6.11 11.04
C SER A 82 9.27 4.91 11.84
N ILE A 83 8.44 3.89 12.04
CA ILE A 83 8.85 2.70 12.79
C ILE A 83 10.11 2.07 12.18
N PRO A 84 10.22 1.86 10.84
CA PRO A 84 11.45 1.36 10.25
C PRO A 84 12.68 2.23 10.59
N ALA A 85 12.56 3.56 10.49
CA ALA A 85 13.67 4.50 10.72
C ALA A 85 14.17 4.46 12.17
N GLN A 86 13.23 4.44 13.11
CA GLN A 86 13.58 4.43 14.52
C GLN A 86 14.13 3.08 14.99
N VAL A 87 13.62 1.96 14.47
CA VAL A 87 14.17 0.62 14.73
C VAL A 87 15.58 0.51 14.15
N SER A 88 15.78 0.91 12.89
CA SER A 88 17.09 0.95 12.24
C SER A 88 18.12 1.74 13.05
N ARG A 89 17.74 2.94 13.53
CA ARG A 89 18.60 3.78 14.37
C ARG A 89 18.91 3.13 15.72
N SER A 90 17.90 2.60 16.40
CA SER A 90 18.04 2.06 17.76
C SER A 90 18.90 0.80 17.80
N PHE A 91 18.85 -0.01 16.76
CA PHE A 91 19.60 -1.27 16.67
C PHE A 91 20.81 -1.20 15.73
N SER A 92 21.13 -0.02 15.18
CA SER A 92 22.23 0.20 14.23
C SER A 92 22.19 -0.77 13.04
N THR A 93 21.02 -0.89 12.42
CA THR A 93 20.74 -1.88 11.38
C THR A 93 20.25 -1.25 10.08
N PRO A 94 20.27 -1.98 8.95
CA PRO A 94 19.76 -1.46 7.69
C PRO A 94 18.30 -1.01 7.80
N LEU A 95 17.99 0.10 7.12
CA LEU A 95 16.65 0.67 7.07
C LEU A 95 15.77 -0.10 6.08
N ILE A 96 15.37 -1.29 6.50
CA ILE A 96 14.59 -2.25 5.71
C ILE A 96 13.45 -2.78 6.58
N PHE A 97 12.27 -2.91 5.97
CA PHE A 97 11.15 -3.62 6.59
C PHE A 97 10.41 -4.46 5.56
N SER A 98 9.73 -5.50 6.03
CA SER A 98 8.92 -6.38 5.19
C SER A 98 7.50 -6.50 5.74
N LEU A 99 6.52 -6.56 4.85
CA LEU A 99 5.10 -6.73 5.17
C LEU A 99 4.54 -7.96 4.45
N CYS A 100 3.74 -8.74 5.16
CA CYS A 100 2.86 -9.76 4.61
C CYS A 100 1.48 -9.55 5.24
N LEU A 101 0.55 -8.97 4.49
CA LEU A 101 -0.81 -8.76 4.98
C LEU A 101 -1.61 -10.05 4.84
N PRO A 102 -2.45 -10.41 5.83
CA PRO A 102 -3.29 -11.58 5.72
C PRO A 102 -4.54 -11.27 4.87
N SER A 103 -5.01 -12.23 4.09
CA SER A 103 -6.30 -12.12 3.38
C SER A 103 -7.54 -12.42 4.23
N SER A 104 -7.37 -12.74 5.51
CA SER A 104 -8.45 -13.07 6.44
C SER A 104 -8.31 -12.28 7.73
N SER A 105 -9.44 -11.79 8.25
CA SER A 105 -9.51 -11.13 9.56
C SER A 105 -9.16 -12.05 10.74
N GLU A 106 -9.28 -13.37 10.55
CA GLU A 106 -8.97 -14.37 11.57
C GLU A 106 -7.49 -14.76 11.59
N ALA A 107 -6.74 -14.40 10.53
CA ALA A 107 -5.33 -14.71 10.40
C ALA A 107 -4.47 -13.52 10.83
N SER A 108 -3.30 -13.82 11.40
CA SER A 108 -2.30 -12.80 11.71
C SER A 108 -1.35 -12.63 10.51
N GLY A 109 -1.15 -11.38 10.10
CA GLY A 109 -0.10 -11.01 9.16
C GLY A 109 1.28 -10.94 9.82
N LEU A 110 2.24 -10.41 9.06
CA LEU A 110 3.61 -10.23 9.51
C LEU A 110 4.14 -8.85 9.13
N ALA A 111 4.77 -8.17 10.09
CA ALA A 111 5.60 -7.01 9.85
C ALA A 111 6.98 -7.26 10.48
N LEU A 112 8.01 -7.33 9.64
CA LEU A 112 9.39 -7.53 10.06
C LEU A 112 10.16 -6.24 9.89
N PHE A 113 10.81 -5.78 10.96
CA PHE A 113 11.75 -4.68 10.89
C PHE A 113 13.15 -5.23 11.10
N ASN A 114 14.11 -4.80 10.27
CA ASN A 114 15.48 -5.30 10.37
C ASN A 114 15.56 -6.84 10.25
N SER A 115 14.86 -7.39 9.27
CA SER A 115 15.06 -8.80 8.90
C SER A 115 16.34 -8.92 8.08
N PRO A 116 17.21 -9.92 8.30
CA PRO A 116 18.17 -10.30 7.27
C PRO A 116 17.39 -10.53 5.98
N ARG A 117 17.92 -10.06 4.85
CA ARG A 117 17.32 -10.29 3.52
C ARG A 117 17.04 -11.78 3.44
N ILE A 118 15.77 -12.13 3.36
CA ILE A 118 15.40 -13.53 3.19
C ILE A 118 16.04 -13.92 1.86
N ASP A 119 16.96 -14.90 1.88
CA ASP A 119 17.64 -15.35 0.67
C ASP A 119 16.63 -16.07 -0.23
N LEU A 120 15.91 -15.25 -0.99
CA LEU A 120 14.89 -15.63 -1.95
C LEU A 120 15.42 -15.40 -3.37
N SER A 121 16.74 -15.50 -3.54
CA SER A 121 17.52 -15.27 -4.77
C SER A 121 16.98 -15.92 -6.05
N LYS A 122 16.01 -16.84 -5.94
CA LYS A 122 15.38 -17.55 -7.05
C LYS A 122 14.02 -16.98 -7.51
N SER A 123 13.44 -15.97 -6.85
CA SER A 123 12.08 -15.48 -7.18
C SER A 123 11.86 -13.97 -7.00
N LEU A 124 12.93 -13.18 -6.99
CA LEU A 124 12.89 -11.73 -6.75
C LEU A 124 12.41 -10.95 -7.98
N ILE A 125 11.25 -10.30 -7.86
CA ILE A 125 10.94 -9.14 -8.71
C ILE A 125 11.32 -7.90 -7.91
N TYR A 126 12.29 -7.14 -8.42
CA TYR A 126 12.65 -5.86 -7.83
C TYR A 126 12.23 -4.72 -8.74
N THR A 127 11.84 -3.61 -8.15
CA THR A 127 11.63 -2.34 -8.85
C THR A 127 12.23 -1.19 -8.05
N PRO A 128 12.84 -0.19 -8.71
CA PRO A 128 13.25 1.03 -8.03
C PRO A 128 12.04 1.71 -7.37
N LEU A 129 12.21 2.09 -6.10
CA LEU A 129 11.30 3.03 -5.45
C LEU A 129 11.58 4.42 -6.00
N ILE A 130 10.52 5.09 -6.45
CA ILE A 130 10.58 6.45 -6.97
C ILE A 130 10.28 7.42 -5.82
N THR A 131 11.02 8.53 -5.75
CA THR A 131 10.74 9.61 -4.81
C THR A 131 9.85 10.64 -5.50
N ALA A 132 8.68 10.91 -4.92
CA ALA A 132 7.82 12.02 -5.36
C ALA A 132 8.22 13.33 -4.65
N PRO A 133 8.18 14.48 -5.33
CA PRO A 133 8.56 15.77 -4.74
C PRO A 133 7.60 16.22 -3.64
N ILE A 134 6.31 15.88 -3.76
CA ILE A 134 5.27 16.22 -2.78
C ILE A 134 4.40 14.98 -2.57
N GLY A 135 4.14 14.61 -1.30
CA GLY A 135 3.30 13.46 -0.96
C GLY A 135 1.83 13.74 -1.13
N SER A 136 1.06 12.72 -1.54
CA SER A 136 -0.35 12.81 -1.89
C SER A 136 -1.31 12.60 -0.71
N ASP A 137 -1.05 11.63 0.16
CA ASP A 137 -1.84 11.40 1.39
C ASP A 137 -1.30 12.19 2.58
N THR A 138 -0.07 12.72 2.48
CA THR A 138 0.57 13.47 3.56
C THR A 138 0.67 14.96 3.24
N GLN A 139 0.05 15.80 4.07
CA GLN A 139 0.10 17.24 3.95
C GLN A 139 1.36 17.71 4.67
N VAL A 140 2.49 17.67 3.97
CA VAL A 140 3.74 18.17 4.55
C VAL A 140 3.73 19.69 4.49
N TYR A 141 3.71 20.34 5.65
CA TYR A 141 3.75 21.80 5.77
C TYR A 141 5.08 22.43 5.34
N ILE A 142 6.08 21.60 5.02
CA ILE A 142 7.40 22.00 4.54
C ILE A 142 7.63 21.23 3.23
N VAL A 143 8.23 21.87 2.24
CA VAL A 143 8.63 21.23 0.97
C VAL A 143 9.63 20.11 1.28
N SER A 144 9.12 18.92 1.56
CA SER A 144 9.90 17.73 1.86
C SER A 144 9.47 16.62 0.92
N GLN A 145 10.42 15.78 0.55
CA GLN A 145 10.19 14.63 -0.31
C GLN A 145 9.07 13.77 0.28
N SER A 146 8.18 13.26 -0.58
CA SER A 146 7.08 12.41 -0.15
C SER A 146 7.58 11.21 0.67
N PRO A 147 7.00 10.93 1.85
CA PRO A 147 7.31 9.72 2.61
C PRO A 147 6.66 8.46 2.00
N GLU A 148 5.89 8.59 0.91
CA GLU A 148 5.15 7.50 0.30
C GLU A 148 6.03 6.65 -0.64
N TYR A 149 5.55 5.44 -0.94
CA TYR A 149 6.25 4.46 -1.77
C TYR A 149 5.70 4.46 -3.19
N TYR A 150 6.40 5.13 -4.11
CA TYR A 150 6.09 5.11 -5.54
C TYR A 150 6.92 4.06 -6.27
N ILE A 151 6.37 3.49 -7.33
CA ILE A 151 7.03 2.53 -8.22
C ILE A 151 6.89 2.96 -9.68
N GLY A 152 7.83 2.54 -10.52
CA GLY A 152 7.76 2.78 -11.97
C GLY A 152 6.89 1.74 -12.66
N LEU A 153 5.74 2.16 -13.18
CA LEU A 153 4.86 1.36 -14.03
C LEU A 153 4.93 1.86 -15.47
N THR A 154 5.05 0.95 -16.44
CA THR A 154 5.12 1.29 -17.87
C THR A 154 3.91 0.82 -18.65
N ALA A 155 3.27 -0.27 -18.22
CA ALA A 155 2.07 -0.80 -18.85
C ALA A 155 1.24 -1.65 -17.87
N ILE A 156 -0.03 -1.86 -18.22
CA ILE A 156 -0.90 -2.84 -17.57
C ILE A 156 -1.32 -3.84 -18.65
N LYS A 157 -1.22 -5.12 -18.35
CA LYS A 157 -1.67 -6.19 -19.24
C LYS A 157 -2.82 -6.96 -18.59
N VAL A 158 -3.83 -7.30 -19.38
CA VAL A 158 -4.90 -8.22 -19.00
C VAL A 158 -4.77 -9.46 -19.87
N ASN A 159 -4.60 -10.62 -19.23
CA ASN A 159 -4.37 -11.90 -19.89
C ASN A 159 -3.24 -11.83 -20.93
N GLY A 160 -2.13 -11.17 -20.58
CA GLY A 160 -0.96 -10.97 -21.44
C GLY A 160 -1.08 -9.84 -22.48
N LYS A 161 -2.24 -9.19 -22.63
CA LYS A 161 -2.46 -8.12 -23.62
C LYS A 161 -2.39 -6.74 -22.99
N SER A 162 -1.57 -5.85 -23.54
CA SER A 162 -1.48 -4.47 -23.04
C SER A 162 -2.80 -3.72 -23.24
N ILE A 163 -3.22 -2.97 -22.23
CA ILE A 163 -4.35 -2.04 -22.33
C ILE A 163 -3.83 -0.66 -22.76
N PRO A 164 -4.65 0.16 -23.47
CA PRO A 164 -4.27 1.53 -23.79
C PRO A 164 -4.25 2.38 -22.52
N LEU A 165 -3.15 3.11 -22.29
CA LEU A 165 -2.98 3.99 -21.14
C LEU A 165 -2.43 5.34 -21.59
N ASN A 166 -2.94 6.42 -20.99
CA ASN A 166 -2.26 7.70 -21.08
C ASN A 166 -0.99 7.65 -20.20
N ARG A 167 0.17 7.55 -20.82
CA ARG A 167 1.46 7.41 -20.12
C ARG A 167 1.79 8.63 -19.26
N SER A 168 1.24 9.82 -19.55
CA SER A 168 1.47 11.00 -18.70
C SER A 168 0.92 10.83 -17.29
N LEU A 169 -0.12 10.00 -17.10
CA LEU A 169 -0.67 9.67 -15.78
C LEU A 169 0.28 8.79 -14.95
N LEU A 170 1.16 8.03 -15.60
CA LEU A 170 2.12 7.15 -14.90
C LEU A 170 3.37 7.90 -14.45
N ALA A 171 3.64 9.07 -15.01
CA ALA A 171 4.73 9.94 -14.59
C ALA A 171 4.31 10.80 -13.39
N ILE A 172 5.27 11.15 -12.53
CA ILE A 172 5.06 12.07 -11.41
C ILE A 172 5.51 13.46 -11.86
N THR A 173 4.62 14.44 -11.80
CA THR A 173 4.95 15.83 -12.13
C THR A 173 5.73 16.50 -11.00
N GLU A 174 6.31 17.68 -11.27
CA GLU A 174 6.98 18.48 -10.24
C GLU A 174 6.07 18.88 -9.07
N LEU A 175 4.76 18.95 -9.32
CA LEU A 175 3.73 19.22 -8.29
C LEU A 175 3.29 17.95 -7.53
N GLY A 176 3.89 16.79 -7.84
CA GLY A 176 3.54 15.50 -7.25
C GLY A 176 2.21 14.94 -7.74
N HIS A 177 1.75 15.32 -8.94
CA HIS A 177 0.57 14.71 -9.57
C HIS A 177 0.97 13.50 -10.42
N GLY A 178 0.09 12.50 -10.50
CA GLY A 178 0.31 11.28 -11.27
C GLY A 178 1.07 10.21 -10.50
N GLY A 179 1.63 9.26 -11.24
CA GLY A 179 2.42 8.17 -10.68
C GLY A 179 1.61 6.99 -10.15
N VAL A 180 2.36 6.01 -9.66
CA VAL A 180 1.84 4.76 -9.10
C VAL A 180 2.43 4.57 -7.71
N LYS A 181 1.57 4.50 -6.69
CA LYS A 181 2.01 4.29 -5.30
C LYS A 181 1.41 3.04 -4.68
N ILE A 182 2.05 2.54 -3.65
CA ILE A 182 1.56 1.43 -2.82
C ILE A 182 1.04 2.02 -1.51
N SER A 183 -0.14 1.59 -1.09
CA SER A 183 -0.74 2.09 0.15
C SER A 183 -1.53 1.02 0.91
N THR A 184 -1.35 1.01 2.23
CA THR A 184 -2.21 0.29 3.17
C THR A 184 -3.40 1.13 3.65
N SER A 185 -3.48 2.42 3.27
CA SER A 185 -4.61 3.30 3.61
C SER A 185 -5.85 3.05 2.76
N ARG A 186 -5.71 2.31 1.64
CA ARG A 186 -6.79 1.90 0.75
C ARG A 186 -6.88 0.38 0.76
N ALA A 187 -8.06 -0.15 1.08
CA ALA A 187 -8.30 -1.59 1.04
C ALA A 187 -8.18 -2.14 -0.39
N TYR A 188 -8.71 -1.42 -1.37
CA TYR A 188 -8.69 -1.80 -2.78
C TYR A 188 -7.90 -0.78 -3.60
N SER A 189 -7.38 -1.22 -4.75
CA SER A 189 -6.68 -0.33 -5.66
C SER A 189 -7.62 0.72 -6.23
N VAL A 190 -7.16 1.97 -6.25
CA VAL A 190 -7.90 3.12 -6.77
C VAL A 190 -7.20 3.62 -8.02
N LEU A 191 -7.95 3.77 -9.11
CA LEU A 191 -7.44 4.11 -10.43
C LEU A 191 -8.10 5.38 -10.94
N HIS A 192 -7.32 6.28 -11.55
CA HIS A 192 -7.86 7.36 -12.37
C HIS A 192 -8.87 6.81 -13.40
N THR A 193 -10.00 7.51 -13.62
CA THR A 193 -11.14 7.03 -14.44
C THR A 193 -10.72 6.42 -15.77
N SER A 194 -9.83 7.08 -16.53
CA SER A 194 -9.36 6.56 -17.82
C SER A 194 -8.59 5.24 -17.72
N VAL A 195 -7.79 5.06 -16.67
CA VAL A 195 -7.06 3.80 -16.38
C VAL A 195 -8.05 2.73 -15.92
N PHE A 196 -8.99 3.10 -15.05
CA PHE A 196 -10.06 2.23 -14.58
C PHE A 196 -10.88 1.67 -15.75
N ASN A 197 -11.36 2.54 -16.63
CA ASN A 197 -12.18 2.17 -17.79
C ASN A 197 -11.41 1.24 -18.73
N ALA A 198 -10.14 1.54 -19.03
CA ALA A 198 -9.30 0.69 -19.88
C ALA A 198 -9.09 -0.71 -19.26
N LEU A 199 -8.86 -0.78 -17.95
CA LEU A 199 -8.72 -2.05 -17.22
C LEU A 199 -10.04 -2.83 -17.23
N ARG A 200 -11.14 -2.16 -16.87
CA ARG A 200 -12.50 -2.70 -16.84
C ARG A 200 -12.86 -3.33 -18.18
N ASP A 201 -12.73 -2.58 -19.26
CA ASP A 201 -13.17 -3.01 -20.59
C ASP A 201 -12.34 -4.20 -21.09
N ALA A 202 -11.02 -4.17 -20.86
CA ALA A 202 -10.15 -5.29 -21.18
C ALA A 202 -10.47 -6.53 -20.33
N PHE A 203 -10.72 -6.35 -19.03
CA PHE A 203 -11.06 -7.44 -18.11
C PHE A 203 -12.38 -8.09 -18.49
N VAL A 204 -13.44 -7.31 -18.72
CA VAL A 204 -14.74 -7.81 -19.16
C VAL A 204 -14.63 -8.55 -20.50
N LYS A 205 -13.85 -8.01 -21.45
CA LYS A 205 -13.62 -8.63 -22.75
C LYS A 205 -12.89 -9.96 -22.67
N GLU A 206 -11.91 -10.11 -21.77
CA GLU A 206 -11.22 -11.39 -21.60
C GLU A 206 -12.06 -12.38 -20.75
N SER A 207 -12.84 -11.89 -19.79
CA SER A 207 -13.78 -12.66 -18.98
C SER A 207 -14.93 -13.27 -19.79
N SER A 208 -15.39 -12.62 -20.87
CA SER A 208 -16.47 -13.15 -21.72
C SER A 208 -16.09 -14.46 -22.42
N LYS A 209 -14.79 -14.76 -22.54
CA LYS A 209 -14.28 -16.03 -23.09
C LYS A 209 -14.30 -17.17 -22.09
N LEU A 210 -14.59 -16.88 -20.83
CA LEU A 210 -14.61 -17.82 -19.71
C LEU A 210 -16.06 -18.14 -19.28
N ASN A 211 -17.08 -17.75 -20.06
CA ASN A 211 -18.50 -17.96 -19.79
C ASN A 211 -18.96 -17.43 -18.41
N LEU A 212 -18.32 -16.37 -17.91
CA LEU A 212 -18.69 -15.75 -16.64
C LEU A 212 -19.99 -14.94 -16.80
N THR A 213 -20.91 -15.09 -15.85
CA THR A 213 -22.19 -14.36 -15.85
C THR A 213 -22.05 -13.04 -15.11
N LEU A 214 -22.10 -11.91 -15.84
CA LEU A 214 -22.13 -10.57 -15.27
C LEU A 214 -23.43 -10.34 -14.48
N ILE A 215 -23.33 -9.57 -13.41
CA ILE A 215 -24.48 -9.08 -12.63
C ILE A 215 -24.41 -7.55 -12.49
N GLU A 216 -25.45 -6.97 -11.88
CA GLU A 216 -25.43 -5.56 -11.52
C GLU A 216 -24.23 -5.24 -10.59
N PRO A 217 -23.56 -4.09 -10.80
CA PRO A 217 -22.50 -3.61 -9.93
C PRO A 217 -22.87 -3.61 -8.45
N LEU A 218 -21.94 -4.04 -7.60
CA LEU A 218 -22.06 -3.96 -6.14
C LEU A 218 -21.07 -2.93 -5.64
N GLU A 219 -21.55 -1.75 -5.25
CA GLU A 219 -20.69 -0.64 -4.82
C GLU A 219 -19.72 -1.09 -3.70
N PRO A 220 -18.44 -0.67 -3.76
CA PRO A 220 -17.86 0.29 -4.72
C PRO A 220 -17.39 -0.33 -6.06
N PHE A 221 -17.66 -1.62 -6.31
CA PHE A 221 -17.14 -2.35 -7.46
C PHE A 221 -18.08 -2.26 -8.68
N LYS A 222 -17.50 -1.97 -9.85
CA LYS A 222 -18.28 -1.79 -11.09
C LYS A 222 -18.39 -3.03 -11.98
N VAL A 223 -17.66 -4.11 -11.66
CA VAL A 223 -17.70 -5.36 -12.41
C VAL A 223 -17.83 -6.51 -11.42
N CYS A 224 -18.95 -7.22 -11.48
CA CYS A 224 -19.23 -8.36 -10.63
C CYS A 224 -19.80 -9.52 -11.45
N TYR A 225 -19.49 -10.74 -11.02
CA TYR A 225 -19.95 -11.97 -11.64
C TYR A 225 -20.59 -12.90 -10.61
N VAL A 226 -21.58 -13.70 -11.03
CA VAL A 226 -22.21 -14.72 -10.18
C VAL A 226 -21.15 -15.69 -9.65
N ALA A 227 -21.12 -15.92 -8.32
CA ALA A 227 -20.12 -16.79 -7.72
C ALA A 227 -20.38 -18.29 -7.96
N GLU A 228 -21.66 -18.70 -8.01
CA GLU A 228 -22.05 -20.12 -8.14
C GLU A 228 -21.46 -20.82 -9.37
N LYS A 229 -21.36 -20.11 -10.50
CA LYS A 229 -20.87 -20.64 -11.77
C LYS A 229 -19.36 -20.43 -11.98
N MET A 230 -18.68 -19.83 -11.02
CA MET A 230 -17.27 -19.47 -11.14
C MET A 230 -16.41 -20.60 -10.61
N GLU A 231 -15.62 -21.22 -11.50
CA GLU A 231 -14.61 -22.19 -11.10
C GLU A 231 -13.60 -21.53 -10.14
N ILE A 232 -13.28 -22.20 -9.03
CA ILE A 232 -12.28 -21.74 -8.07
C ILE A 232 -11.03 -22.60 -8.21
N THR A 233 -9.92 -21.96 -8.55
CA THR A 233 -8.61 -22.61 -8.63
C THR A 233 -7.82 -22.37 -7.34
N ARG A 234 -6.67 -23.04 -7.18
CA ARG A 234 -5.76 -22.80 -6.05
C ARG A 234 -5.34 -21.32 -5.93
N GLY A 235 -5.23 -20.61 -7.05
CA GLY A 235 -4.85 -19.19 -7.09
C GLY A 235 -6.03 -18.22 -7.02
N GLY A 236 -7.24 -18.69 -6.73
CA GLY A 236 -8.47 -17.89 -6.69
C GLY A 236 -9.45 -18.17 -7.85
N PRO A 237 -10.50 -17.35 -7.98
CA PRO A 237 -11.54 -17.54 -9.00
C PRO A 237 -11.02 -17.54 -10.43
N ALA A 238 -11.64 -18.29 -11.33
CA ALA A 238 -11.20 -18.45 -12.70
C ALA A 238 -11.44 -17.20 -13.58
N VAL A 239 -10.69 -16.11 -13.33
CA VAL A 239 -10.75 -14.83 -14.06
C VAL A 239 -9.44 -14.47 -14.79
N PRO A 240 -9.43 -13.50 -15.73
CA PRO A 240 -8.21 -13.02 -16.37
C PRO A 240 -7.15 -12.55 -15.36
N ILE A 241 -5.88 -12.82 -15.67
CA ILE A 241 -4.74 -12.34 -14.87
C ILE A 241 -4.42 -10.88 -15.24
N ILE A 242 -4.04 -10.06 -14.25
CA ILE A 242 -3.59 -8.69 -14.45
C ILE A 242 -2.10 -8.62 -14.15
N ASP A 243 -1.30 -8.11 -15.09
CA ASP A 243 0.14 -7.89 -14.89
C ASP A 243 0.44 -6.38 -14.94
N LEU A 244 1.06 -5.87 -13.87
CA LEU A 244 1.60 -4.51 -13.77
C LEU A 244 3.05 -4.52 -14.27
N VAL A 245 3.29 -4.03 -15.49
CA VAL A 245 4.63 -4.04 -16.10
C VAL A 245 5.47 -2.91 -15.54
N LEU A 246 6.64 -3.27 -15.00
CA LEU A 246 7.53 -2.36 -14.27
C LEU A 246 8.56 -1.75 -15.24
N GLN A 247 9.84 -1.71 -14.86
CA GLN A 247 10.92 -1.08 -15.64
C GLN A 247 11.30 -1.82 -16.94
N SER A 248 10.84 -3.06 -17.15
CA SER A 248 11.05 -3.79 -18.40
C SER A 248 9.90 -4.76 -18.66
N GLU A 249 9.69 -5.16 -19.92
CA GLU A 249 8.58 -6.06 -20.27
C GLU A 249 8.63 -7.44 -19.59
N ARG A 250 9.81 -7.87 -19.14
CA ARG A 250 10.03 -9.14 -18.44
C ARG A 250 9.82 -9.04 -16.92
N LEU A 251 9.78 -7.82 -16.39
CA LEU A 251 9.60 -7.56 -14.97
C LEU A 251 8.21 -6.98 -14.76
N PHE A 252 7.31 -7.80 -14.22
CA PHE A 252 5.94 -7.41 -13.97
C PHE A 252 5.47 -7.93 -12.62
N TRP A 253 4.72 -7.12 -11.91
CA TRP A 253 3.95 -7.56 -10.76
C TRP A 253 2.62 -8.13 -11.26
N ARG A 254 2.53 -9.46 -11.29
CA ARG A 254 1.30 -10.21 -11.49
C ARG A 254 0.37 -10.12 -10.29
N ILE A 255 -0.83 -9.59 -10.49
CA ILE A 255 -1.92 -9.64 -9.54
C ILE A 255 -2.69 -10.94 -9.82
N TYR A 256 -2.54 -11.91 -8.92
CA TYR A 256 -3.22 -13.19 -9.02
C TYR A 256 -4.72 -13.07 -8.78
N ARG A 257 -5.46 -14.13 -9.13
CA ARG A 257 -6.93 -14.12 -9.14
C ARG A 257 -7.53 -13.86 -7.76
N SER A 258 -6.88 -14.35 -6.70
CA SER A 258 -7.20 -14.04 -5.30
C SER A 258 -7.06 -12.56 -4.96
N ASN A 259 -6.06 -11.88 -5.52
CA ASN A 259 -5.77 -10.46 -5.30
C ASN A 259 -6.45 -9.52 -6.32
N SER A 260 -7.06 -10.05 -7.39
CA SER A 260 -7.82 -9.27 -8.37
C SER A 260 -9.32 -9.27 -8.08
N MET A 261 -9.84 -10.30 -7.42
CA MET A 261 -11.28 -10.47 -7.16
C MET A 261 -11.59 -10.42 -5.67
N VAL A 262 -12.75 -9.85 -5.34
CA VAL A 262 -13.30 -9.72 -3.99
C VAL A 262 -14.62 -10.49 -3.94
N ARG A 263 -14.80 -11.38 -2.97
CA ARG A 263 -16.09 -12.06 -2.79
C ARG A 263 -17.01 -11.18 -1.97
N VAL A 264 -18.17 -10.85 -2.54
CA VAL A 264 -19.17 -10.00 -1.91
C VAL A 264 -20.44 -10.82 -1.69
N ARG A 265 -20.90 -10.88 -0.43
CA ARG A 265 -22.16 -11.52 -0.05
C ARG A 265 -23.07 -10.50 0.62
N ILE A 266 -24.17 -10.13 -0.03
CA ILE A 266 -25.13 -9.15 0.47
C ILE A 266 -26.55 -9.68 0.22
N GLY A 267 -27.30 -9.93 1.29
CA GLY A 267 -28.61 -10.56 1.21
C GLY A 267 -28.53 -11.92 0.50
N ASN A 268 -29.24 -12.05 -0.62
CA ASN A 268 -29.26 -13.27 -1.45
C ASN A 268 -28.25 -13.23 -2.61
N VAL A 269 -27.41 -12.19 -2.70
CA VAL A 269 -26.39 -12.05 -3.75
C VAL A 269 -25.06 -12.61 -3.25
N ASP A 270 -24.47 -13.56 -3.97
CA ASP A 270 -23.09 -14.04 -3.80
C ASP A 270 -22.34 -13.84 -5.12
N ALA A 271 -21.35 -12.96 -5.11
CA ALA A 271 -20.65 -12.51 -6.30
C ALA A 271 -19.14 -12.39 -6.10
N TRP A 272 -18.41 -12.53 -7.19
CA TRP A 272 -17.01 -12.12 -7.28
C TRP A 272 -16.91 -10.83 -8.06
N CYS A 273 -16.38 -9.78 -7.42
CA CYS A 273 -16.23 -8.45 -7.98
C CYS A 273 -14.77 -8.12 -8.26
N LEU A 274 -14.50 -7.39 -9.34
CA LEU A 274 -13.16 -6.89 -9.66
C LEU A 274 -12.74 -5.87 -8.58
N GLY A 275 -11.69 -6.18 -7.84
CA GLY A 275 -11.19 -5.44 -6.67
C GLY A 275 -10.44 -4.14 -6.98
N PHE A 276 -10.91 -3.39 -7.98
CA PHE A 276 -10.38 -2.08 -8.38
C PHE A 276 -11.53 -1.08 -8.37
N VAL A 277 -11.25 0.14 -7.91
CA VAL A 277 -12.25 1.20 -7.73
C VAL A 277 -11.88 2.39 -8.61
N ASP A 278 -12.90 3.03 -9.18
CA ASP A 278 -12.76 4.29 -9.91
C ASP A 278 -12.52 5.43 -8.93
N GLY A 279 -11.37 6.10 -9.07
CA GLY A 279 -10.94 7.23 -8.25
C GLY A 279 -11.37 8.59 -8.78
N GLY A 280 -12.02 8.65 -9.94
CA GLY A 280 -12.39 9.89 -10.61
C GLY A 280 -11.31 10.45 -11.54
N ASP A 281 -11.59 11.63 -12.10
CA ASP A 281 -10.81 12.24 -13.19
C ASP A 281 -9.63 13.10 -12.72
N ASP A 282 -9.61 13.50 -11.45
CA ASP A 282 -8.53 14.33 -10.90
C ASP A 282 -7.98 13.79 -9.56
N PRO A 283 -7.64 12.49 -9.45
CA PRO A 283 -6.92 12.00 -8.30
C PRO A 283 -5.47 12.49 -8.35
N ARG A 284 -4.97 12.97 -7.21
CA ARG A 284 -3.58 13.43 -7.13
C ARG A 284 -2.56 12.37 -7.52
N THR A 285 -2.78 11.11 -7.11
CA THR A 285 -2.01 9.97 -7.62
C THR A 285 -2.87 9.16 -8.57
N SER A 286 -2.38 8.86 -9.78
CA SER A 286 -3.20 8.21 -10.80
C SER A 286 -3.50 6.74 -10.51
N ILE A 287 -2.60 6.02 -9.84
CA ILE A 287 -2.82 4.62 -9.45
C ILE A 287 -2.35 4.43 -8.01
N ILE A 288 -3.25 3.98 -7.14
CA ILE A 288 -2.94 3.56 -5.78
C ILE A 288 -3.15 2.05 -5.71
N ILE A 289 -2.08 1.28 -5.51
CA ILE A 289 -2.14 -0.16 -5.24
C ILE A 289 -2.54 -0.35 -3.78
N GLY A 290 -3.76 -0.85 -3.56
CA GLY A 290 -4.35 -1.06 -2.23
C GLY A 290 -4.02 -2.41 -1.61
N GLY A 291 -4.34 -2.57 -0.33
CA GLY A 291 -4.03 -3.75 0.51
C GLY A 291 -4.38 -5.08 -0.14
N HIS A 292 -5.62 -5.22 -0.64
CA HIS A 292 -6.14 -6.45 -1.27
C HIS A 292 -5.24 -6.98 -2.40
N GLN A 293 -4.61 -6.08 -3.15
CA GLN A 293 -3.75 -6.46 -4.28
C GLN A 293 -2.43 -7.10 -3.85
N PHE A 294 -2.07 -7.00 -2.57
CA PHE A 294 -0.79 -7.46 -2.05
C PHE A 294 -0.91 -8.25 -0.72
N GLU A 295 -2.12 -8.60 -0.32
CA GLU A 295 -2.39 -9.64 0.67
C GLU A 295 -1.78 -10.99 0.25
N ASP A 296 -1.33 -11.75 1.24
CA ASP A 296 -0.64 -13.04 1.10
C ASP A 296 0.63 -12.99 0.23
N ASN A 297 1.19 -11.80 0.04
CA ASN A 297 2.47 -11.59 -0.64
C ASN A 297 3.43 -10.85 0.30
N LEU A 298 4.71 -11.21 0.23
CA LEU A 298 5.74 -10.54 1.01
C LEU A 298 6.29 -9.36 0.21
N LEU A 299 6.25 -8.17 0.79
CA LEU A 299 6.85 -6.95 0.24
C LEU A 299 7.98 -6.54 1.15
N GLU A 300 9.19 -6.42 0.61
CA GLU A 300 10.34 -5.86 1.32
C GLU A 300 10.67 -4.48 0.75
N PHE A 301 10.70 -3.50 1.64
CA PHE A 301 10.98 -2.10 1.33
C PHE A 301 12.38 -1.77 1.84
N ASP A 302 13.30 -1.58 0.90
CA ASP A 302 14.67 -1.12 1.16
C ASP A 302 14.74 0.39 0.90
N PHE A 303 15.04 1.18 1.94
CA PHE A 303 15.08 2.64 1.84
C PHE A 303 16.25 3.16 0.98
N ILE A 304 17.19 2.30 0.58
CA ILE A 304 18.19 2.59 -0.46
C ILE A 304 17.53 2.70 -1.86
N GLY A 305 16.21 2.47 -1.95
CA GLY A 305 15.38 2.81 -3.10
C GLY A 305 14.93 1.59 -3.89
N LYS A 306 14.68 0.46 -3.22
CA LYS A 306 14.21 -0.78 -3.88
C LYS A 306 12.99 -1.32 -3.16
N LEU A 307 11.98 -1.68 -3.96
CA LEU A 307 10.91 -2.55 -3.54
C LEU A 307 11.18 -3.93 -4.09
N ILE A 308 11.03 -4.93 -3.25
CA ILE A 308 11.14 -6.32 -3.62
C ILE A 308 9.81 -6.99 -3.30
N TYR A 309 9.30 -7.73 -4.28
CA TYR A 309 7.99 -8.37 -4.19
C TYR A 309 8.12 -9.89 -4.41
N TYR A 310 7.43 -10.66 -3.56
CA TYR A 310 7.47 -12.12 -3.55
C TYR A 310 6.07 -12.73 -3.55
N TYR A 311 5.90 -13.75 -4.38
CA TYR A 311 4.74 -14.63 -4.38
C TYR A 311 4.91 -15.73 -3.35
N TYR A 312 3.88 -15.97 -2.54
CA TYR A 312 3.77 -17.13 -1.67
C TYR A 312 2.87 -18.21 -2.28
#